data_AF-A0A642C2B7-F1
#
_entry.id   AF-A0A642C2B7-F1
#
_cell.length_a   1.000
_cell.length_b   1.000
_cell.length_c   1.000
_cell.angle_alpha   90.00
_cell.angle_beta   90.00
_cell.angle_gamma   90.00
#
_symmetry.space_group_name_H-M   'P 1'
#
loop_
_entity.id
_entity.type
_entity.pdbx_description
1 polymer ?
#
loop_
_entity_poly.entity_id
_entity_poly.type
_entity_poly.pdbx_seq_one_letter_code
_entity_poly.pdbx_strand_id
1 'polypeptide(L)' 'MNDFEEYIRQSEPHKREKGYAWQTAIGLQAVDGLKPSEYLKEKARQHIEGDITIDE' A
#
# COMPACT_ATOMS: atom_id res chain seq x y z
N MET A 1 7.28 9.71 7.46
CA MET A 1 5.85 9.65 7.08
C MET A 1 5.64 8.29 6.47
N ASN A 2 4.62 7.56 6.90
CA ASN A 2 4.33 6.23 6.38
C ASN A 2 3.78 6.36 4.94
N ASP A 3 4.30 5.55 4.00
CA ASP A 3 4.02 5.64 2.55
C ASP A 3 2.52 5.61 2.19
N PHE A 4 1.65 5.13 3.10
CA PHE A 4 0.21 4.98 2.88
C PHE A 4 -0.66 5.72 3.91
N GLU A 5 -0.08 6.61 4.72
CA GLU A 5 -0.78 7.31 5.79
C GLU A 5 -1.95 8.18 5.28
N GLU A 6 -1.83 8.74 4.08
CA GLU A 6 -2.89 9.51 3.43
C GLU A 6 -4.14 8.65 3.16
N TYR A 7 -3.95 7.40 2.70
CA TYR A 7 -5.02 6.45 2.41
C TYR A 7 -5.69 5.93 3.67
N ILE A 8 -4.96 5.89 4.79
CA ILE A 8 -5.51 5.41 6.06
C ILE A 8 -6.41 6.46 6.71
N ARG A 9 -6.10 7.74 6.51
CA ARG A 9 -6.81 8.87 7.13
C ARG A 9 -8.05 9.32 6.35
N GLN A 10 -8.20 8.92 5.10
CA GLN A 10 -9.37 9.25 4.27
C GLN A 10 -10.65 8.47 4.65
N SER A 11 -11.79 9.02 4.22
CA SER A 11 -13.13 8.49 4.52
C SER A 11 -13.59 7.36 3.59
N GLU A 12 -12.99 7.21 2.40
CA GLU A 12 -13.39 6.20 1.43
C GLU A 12 -12.98 4.80 1.93
N PRO A 13 -13.95 3.90 2.24
CA PRO A 13 -13.65 2.63 2.91
C PRO A 13 -12.69 1.74 2.12
N HIS A 14 -12.87 1.67 0.80
CA HIS A 14 -12.10 0.77 -0.07
C HIS A 14 -10.62 1.16 -0.13
N LYS A 15 -10.27 2.44 -0.35
CA LYS A 15 -8.84 2.82 -0.36
C LYS A 15 -8.23 2.80 1.04
N ARG A 16 -9.01 3.01 2.09
CA ARG A 16 -8.55 2.82 3.48
C ARG A 16 -8.18 1.38 3.76
N GLU A 17 -9.02 0.42 3.37
CA GLU A 17 -8.76 -1.01 3.52
C GLU A 17 -7.50 -1.43 2.75
N LYS A 18 -7.39 -1.04 1.47
CA LYS A 18 -6.20 -1.31 0.66
C LYS A 18 -4.93 -0.65 1.22
N GLY A 19 -5.04 0.57 1.73
CA GLY A 19 -3.93 1.29 2.39
C GLY A 19 -3.40 0.54 3.61
N TYR A 20 -4.29 0.02 4.46
CA TYR A 20 -3.90 -0.85 5.58
C TYR A 20 -3.24 -2.15 5.13
N ALA A 21 -3.78 -2.82 4.12
CA ALA A 21 -3.21 -4.05 3.59
C ALA A 21 -1.78 -3.84 3.07
N TRP A 22 -1.56 -2.80 2.26
CA TRP A 22 -0.24 -2.47 1.72
C TRP A 22 0.76 -2.02 2.79
N GLN A 23 0.35 -1.17 3.75
CA GLN A 23 1.22 -0.81 4.86
C GLN A 23 1.66 -2.06 5.66
N THR A 24 0.74 -2.98 5.91
CA THR A 24 1.03 -4.20 6.66
C THR A 24 2.02 -5.09 5.91
N ALA A 25 1.79 -5.33 4.62
CA ALA A 25 2.66 -6.16 3.78
C ALA A 25 4.08 -5.56 3.65
N ILE A 26 4.19 -4.26 3.40
CA ILE A 26 5.48 -3.56 3.32
C ILE A 26 6.18 -3.48 4.69
N GLY A 27 5.42 -3.27 5.76
CA GLY A 27 5.93 -3.33 7.12
C GLY A 27 6.52 -4.70 7.46
N LEU A 28 5.87 -5.78 7.01
CA LEU A 28 6.37 -7.15 7.19
C LEU A 28 7.69 -7.37 6.43
N GLN A 29 7.81 -6.87 5.20
CA GLN A 29 9.08 -6.90 4.45
C GLN A 29 10.21 -6.17 5.20
N ALA A 30 9.91 -5.06 5.87
CA ALA A 30 10.91 -4.33 6.66
C ALA A 30 11.38 -5.11 7.89
N VAL A 31 10.50 -5.92 8.52
CA VAL A 31 10.89 -6.85 9.60
C VAL A 31 11.91 -7.88 9.10
N ASP A 32 11.78 -8.32 7.84
CA ASP A 32 12.73 -9.21 7.18
C ASP A 32 14.01 -8.51 6.69
N GLY A 33 14.18 -7.20 6.97
CA GLY A 33 15.31 -6.40 6.51
C GLY A 33 15.28 -6.05 5.02
N LEU A 34 14.16 -6.30 4.35
CA LEU A 34 13.97 -5.97 2.93
C LEU A 34 13.55 -4.50 2.80
N LYS A 35 14.07 -3.85 1.75
CA LYS A 35 13.63 -2.51 1.36
C LYS A 35 12.67 -2.63 0.18
N PRO A 36 11.42 -2.16 0.31
CA PRO A 36 10.49 -2.10 -0.82
C PRO A 36 11.09 -1.26 -1.95
N SER A 37 10.91 -1.70 -3.19
CA SER A 37 11.30 -0.90 -4.34
C SER A 37 10.32 0.25 -4.56
N GLU A 38 10.78 1.34 -5.18
CA GLU A 38 9.88 2.43 -5.59
C GLU A 38 8.82 1.95 -6.58
N TYR A 39 9.16 0.97 -7.43
CA TYR A 39 8.20 0.30 -8.31
C TYR A 39 7.06 -0.37 -7.53
N LEU A 40 7.37 -1.09 -6.44
CA LEU A 40 6.37 -1.74 -5.61
C LEU A 40 5.45 -0.72 -4.92
N LYS A 41 6.01 0.37 -4.39
CA LYS A 41 5.24 1.45 -3.77
C LYS A 41 4.29 2.11 -4.78
N GLU A 42 4.75 2.33 -6.01
CA GLU A 42 3.92 2.92 -7.05
C GLU A 42 2.78 1.99 -7.47
N LYS A 43 3.06 0.69 -7.64
CA LYS A 43 2.00 -0.31 -7.89
C LYS A 43 1.00 -0.39 -6.75
N ALA A 44 1.45 -0.22 -5.50
CA ALA A 44 0.55 -0.13 -4.36
C ALA A 44 -0.39 1.08 -4.45
N ARG A 45 0.11 2.26 -4.79
CA ARG A 45 -0.72 3.47 -5.02
C ARG A 45 -1.74 3.25 -6.13
N GLN A 46 -1.29 2.77 -7.29
CA GLN A 46 -2.18 2.46 -8.43
C GLN A 46 -3.28 1.46 -8.05
N HIS A 47 -2.96 0.43 -7.25
CA HIS A 47 -3.97 -0.52 -6.78
C HIS A 47 -4.96 0.10 -5.80
N ILE A 48 -4.49 0.96 -4.90
CA ILE A 48 -5.31 1.70 -3.92
C ILE A 48 -6.28 2.64 -4.65
N GLU A 49 -5.80 3.35 -5.68
CA GLU A 49 -6.62 4.23 -6.54
C GLU A 49 -7.57 3.47 -7.48
N GLY A 50 -7.31 2.17 -7.72
CA GLY A 50 -8.11 1.34 -8.60
C GLY A 50 -7.69 1.41 -10.08
N ASP A 51 -6.52 1.98 -10.37
CA ASP A 51 -5.94 2.05 -11.72
C ASP A 51 -5.52 0.66 -12.24
N ILE A 52 -5.20 -0.25 -11.31
CA ILE A 52 -4.84 -1.64 -11.61
C ILE A 52 -5.59 -2.58 -10.66
N THR A 53 -5.81 -3.82 -11.10
CA THR A 53 -6.12 -4.93 -10.21
C THR A 53 -4.84 -5.69 -9.87
N ILE A 54 -4.84 -6.37 -8.74
CA ILE A 54 -3.85 -7.40 -8.40
C ILE A 54 -4.60 -8.72 -8.49
N ASP A 55 -4.85 -9.16 -9.72
CA ASP A 55 -5.14 -10.56 -9.98
C ASP A 55 -3.82 -11.26 -10.34
N GLU A 56 -3.69 -12.51 -9.90
CA GLU A 56 -2.49 -13.37 -10.03
C GLU A 56 -1.95 -13.51 -11.47
#